data_AF-A0A1H2F990-F1
#
_entry.id   AF-A0A1H2F990-F1
#
_cell.length_a   1.000
_cell.length_b   1.000
_cell.length_c   1.000
_cell.angle_alpha   90.00
_cell.angle_beta   90.00
_cell.angle_gamma   90.00
#
_symmetry.space_group_name_H-M   'P 1'
#
loop_
_entity.id
_entity.type
_entity.pdbx_description
1 polymer ?
#
loop_
_entity_poly.entity_id
_entity_poly.type
_entity_poly.pdbx_seq_one_letter_code
_entity_poly.pdbx_strand_id
1 'polypeptide(L)' 'MLKLACRIPLVGLFVKSAVKGSYTERLAFAVNILVIFGICVAVFGYPVVIMAALVMTAIMFTIIVGVTSQALWSRSMD' A
#
# COMPACT_ATOMS: atom_id res chain seq x y z
N MET A 1 9.74 -10.87 -10.10
CA MET A 1 9.47 -9.41 -9.98
C MET A 1 9.65 -8.84 -8.56
N LEU A 2 9.61 -9.67 -7.49
CA LEU A 2 9.85 -9.24 -6.10
C LEU A 2 11.27 -8.73 -5.79
N LYS A 3 12.26 -9.11 -6.60
CA LYS A 3 13.68 -8.84 -6.33
C LYS A 3 14.08 -7.38 -6.56
N LEU A 4 13.30 -6.63 -7.35
CA LEU A 4 13.57 -5.23 -7.67
C LEU A 4 13.11 -4.27 -6.55
N ALA A 5 11.98 -4.57 -5.90
CA ALA A 5 11.46 -3.80 -4.77
C ALA A 5 12.39 -3.85 -3.53
N CYS A 6 13.21 -4.90 -3.40
CA CYS A 6 14.21 -5.05 -2.34
C CYS A 6 15.49 -4.22 -2.53
N ARG A 7 15.69 -3.58 -3.69
CA ARG A 7 16.92 -2.83 -4.01
C ARG A 7 16.84 -1.36 -3.61
N ILE A 8 15.67 -0.90 -3.18
CA ILE A 8 15.53 0.38 -2.49
C ILE A 8 15.78 0.08 -1.01
N PRO A 9 16.95 0.40 -0.45
CA PRO A 9 17.37 -0.08 0.87
C PRO A 9 16.43 0.35 2.00
N LEU A 10 15.68 1.43 1.82
CA LEU A 10 14.68 1.91 2.79
C LEU A 10 13.32 1.20 2.65
N VAL A 11 12.87 0.85 1.45
CA VAL A 11 11.53 0.24 1.27
C VAL A 11 11.60 -1.27 1.45
N GLY A 12 12.65 -1.92 0.94
CA GLY A 12 12.83 -3.37 1.02
C GLY A 12 13.10 -3.90 2.44
N LEU A 13 13.80 -3.12 3.26
CA LEU A 13 14.19 -3.52 4.62
C LEU A 13 13.02 -3.37 5.59
N PHE A 14 12.25 -2.29 5.46
CA PHE A 14 11.06 -2.06 6.25
C PHE A 14 9.89 -3.00 5.89
N VAL A 15 9.68 -3.32 4.60
CA VAL A 15 8.65 -4.30 4.21
C VAL A 15 9.01 -5.70 4.73
N LYS A 16 10.30 -6.07 4.74
CA LYS A 16 10.77 -7.35 5.30
C LYS A 16 10.60 -7.40 6.83
N SER A 17 10.87 -6.30 7.54
CA SER A 17 10.60 -6.17 8.98
C SER A 17 9.11 -6.08 9.32
N ALA A 18 8.26 -5.51 8.47
CA ALA A 18 6.81 -5.46 8.71
C ALA A 18 6.12 -6.84 8.57
N VAL A 19 6.70 -7.73 7.77
CA VAL A 19 6.17 -9.10 7.58
C VAL A 19 6.68 -10.07 8.65
N LYS A 20 7.91 -9.88 9.16
CA LYS A 20 8.57 -10.81 10.10
C LYS A 20 8.78 -10.27 11.52
N GLY A 21 8.63 -8.97 11.73
CA GLY A 21 9.01 -8.25 12.94
C GLY A 21 7.90 -8.12 13.98
N SER A 22 8.30 -7.70 15.18
CA SER A 22 7.45 -7.48 16.35
C SER A 22 6.47 -6.32 16.13
N TYR A 23 5.45 -6.21 17.00
CA TYR A 23 4.40 -5.16 16.92
C TYR A 23 4.99 -3.74 16.81
N THR A 24 6.06 -3.46 17.55
CA THR A 24 6.78 -2.17 17.52
C THR A 24 7.38 -1.85 16.17
N GLU A 25 7.90 -2.84 15.44
CA GLU A 25 8.53 -2.64 14.13
C GLU A 25 7.48 -2.35 13.04
N ARG A 26 6.31 -2.99 13.13
CA ARG A 26 5.15 -2.68 12.28
C ARG A 26 4.66 -1.26 12.49
N LEU A 27 4.59 -0.82 13.75
CA LEU A 27 4.17 0.54 14.08
C LEU A 27 5.18 1.57 13.57
N ALA A 28 6.48 1.33 13.78
CA ALA A 28 7.55 2.19 13.28
C ALA A 28 7.51 2.33 11.75
N PHE A 29 7.18 1.26 11.02
CA PHE A 29 7.00 1.32 9.57
C PHE A 29 5.82 2.19 9.15
N ALA A 30 4.66 2.03 9.80
CA ALA A 30 3.48 2.83 9.51
C ALA A 30 3.74 4.33 9.75
N VAL A 31 4.41 4.66 10.87
CA VAL A 31 4.82 6.04 11.17
C VAL A 31 5.79 6.57 10.12
N ASN A 32 6.78 5.78 9.70
CA ASN A 32 7.75 6.23 8.70
C ASN A 32 7.10 6.51 7.33
N ILE A 33 6.13 5.69 6.90
CA ILE A 33 5.33 5.98 5.69
C ILE A 33 4.59 7.30 5.83
N LEU A 34 3.97 7.55 6.98
CA LEU A 34 3.20 8.76 7.23
C LEU A 34 4.11 10.01 7.24
N VAL A 35 5.31 9.90 7.82
CA VAL A 35 6.32 10.96 7.81
C VAL A 35 6.80 11.25 6.38
N ILE A 36 7.13 10.22 5.58
CA ILE A 36 7.53 10.40 4.18
C ILE A 36 6.40 11.05 3.38
N PHE A 37 5.16 10.62 3.59
CA PHE A 37 4.00 11.22 2.95
C PHE A 37 3.86 12.71 3.33
N GLY A 38 4.01 13.04 4.61
CA GLY A 38 4.02 14.42 5.10
C GLY A 38 5.13 15.27 4.47
N ILE A 39 6.35 14.73 4.33
CA ILE A 39 7.46 15.40 3.65
C ILE A 39 7.12 15.65 2.17
N CYS A 40 6.55 14.65 1.49
CA CYS A 40 6.11 14.81 0.09
C CYS A 40 5.04 15.90 -0.04
N VAL A 41 4.07 15.95 0.87
CA VAL A 41 3.05 17.01 0.90
C VAL A 41 3.69 18.37 1.18
N ALA A 42 4.68 18.46 2.05
CA ALA A 42 5.38 19.71 2.34
C ALA A 42 6.21 20.22 1.14
N VAL A 43 6.84 19.33 0.37
CA VAL A 43 7.70 19.68 -0.77
C VAL A 43 6.90 19.97 -2.05
N PHE A 44 5.91 19.13 -2.35
CA PHE A 44 5.16 19.19 -3.61
C PHE A 44 3.75 19.79 -3.45
N GLY A 45 3.26 19.93 -2.23
CA GLY A 45 1.97 20.55 -1.91
C GLY A 45 0.75 19.62 -2.09
N TYR A 46 -0.40 20.25 -2.33
CA TYR A 46 -1.70 19.59 -2.51
C TYR A 46 -1.76 18.50 -3.61
N PRO A 47 -1.01 18.59 -4.73
CA PRO A 47 -1.01 17.55 -5.77
C PRO A 47 -0.71 16.14 -5.27
N VAL A 48 0.14 15.99 -4.24
CA VAL A 48 0.48 14.68 -3.67
C VAL A 48 -0.73 14.02 -3.01
N VAL A 49 -1.56 14.82 -2.33
CA VAL A 49 -2.77 14.33 -1.67
C VAL A 49 -3.78 13.85 -2.70
N ILE A 50 -3.96 14.62 -3.78
CA ILE A 50 -4.86 14.25 -4.89
C ILE A 50 -4.41 12.93 -5.52
N MET A 51 -3.12 12.81 -5.84
CA MET A 51 -2.57 11.60 -6.45
C MET A 51 -2.73 10.37 -5.54
N ALA A 52 -2.49 10.51 -4.24
CA ALA A 52 -2.70 9.43 -3.28
C ALA A 52 -4.18 8.99 -3.21
N ALA A 53 -5.11 9.95 -3.20
CA ALA A 53 -6.54 9.67 -3.20
C ALA A 53 -6.98 8.95 -4.50
N LEU A 54 -6.50 9.38 -5.66
CA LEU A 54 -6.79 8.75 -6.95
C LEU A 54 -6.28 7.30 -6.99
N VAL A 55 -5.05 7.06 -6.51
CA VAL A 55 -4.47 5.72 -6.45
C VAL A 55 -5.26 4.82 -5.49
N MET A 56 -5.59 5.28 -4.27
CA MET A 56 -6.41 4.50 -3.34
C MET A 56 -7.79 4.18 -3.90
N THR A 57 -8.40 5.13 -4.62
CA THR A 57 -9.71 4.94 -5.26
C THR A 57 -9.65 3.83 -6.30
N ALA A 58 -8.65 3.85 -7.19
CA ALA A 58 -8.45 2.81 -8.20
C ALA A 58 -8.22 1.42 -7.58
N ILE A 59 -7.45 1.36 -6.49
CA ILE A 59 -7.21 0.12 -5.74
C ILE A 59 -8.52 -0.41 -5.16
N MET A 60 -9.29 0.42 -4.46
CA MET A 60 -10.57 0.00 -3.86
C MET A 60 -11.56 -0.47 -4.91
N PHE A 61 -11.65 0.24 -6.04
CA PHE A 61 -12.51 -0.18 -7.14
C PHE A 61 -12.12 -1.57 -7.68
N THR A 62 -10.81 -1.80 -7.87
CA THR A 62 -10.28 -3.09 -8.33
C THR A 62 -10.59 -4.20 -7.33
N ILE A 63 -10.45 -3.95 -6.03
CA ILE A 63 -10.78 -4.90 -4.96
C ILE A 63 -12.27 -5.25 -5.01
N ILE A 64 -13.15 -4.25 -5.06
CA ILE A 64 -14.61 -4.48 -5.07
C ILE A 64 -15.02 -5.29 -6.30
N VAL A 65 -14.52 -4.93 -7.47
CA VAL A 65 -14.80 -5.67 -8.71
C VAL A 65 -14.27 -7.11 -8.63
N GLY A 66 -13.06 -7.29 -8.10
CA GLY A 66 -12.46 -8.62 -7.92
C GLY A 66 -13.23 -9.50 -6.94
N VAL A 67 -13.63 -8.95 -5.78
CA VAL A 67 -14.42 -9.69 -4.78
C VAL A 67 -15.81 -10.01 -5.33
N THR A 68 -16.44 -9.07 -6.02
CA THR A 68 -17.77 -9.28 -6.61
C THR A 68 -17.74 -10.34 -7.71
N SER A 69 -16.72 -10.33 -8.57
CA SER A 69 -16.58 -11.34 -9.64
C SER A 69 -16.30 -12.73 -9.08
N GLN A 70 -15.49 -12.84 -8.03
CA GLN A 70 -15.28 -14.10 -7.31
C GLN A 70 -16.57 -14.63 -6.68
N ALA A 71 -17.35 -13.76 -6.04
CA ALA A 71 -18.63 -14.13 -5.44
C ALA A 71 -19.69 -14.52 -6.47
N LEU A 72 -19.69 -13.89 -7.65
CA LEU A 72 -20.55 -14.29 -8.77
C LEU A 72 -20.13 -15.65 -9.34
N TRP A 73 -18.83 -15.86 -9.53
CA TRP A 73 -18.29 -17.12 -10.03
C TRP A 73 -18.63 -18.29 -9.11
N SER A 74 -18.49 -18.13 -7.79
CA SER A 74 -18.81 -19.18 -6.83
C SER A 74 -20.29 -19.59 -6.89
N ARG A 75 -21.22 -18.65 -7.09
CA ARG A 75 -22.65 -18.93 -7.19
C ARG A 75 -23.08 -19.56 -8.52
N SER A 76 -22.29 -19.43 -9.58
CA SER A 76 -22.60 -20.05 -10.88
C SER A 76 -22.24 -21.55 -10.95
N MET A 77 -21.49 -22.04 -9.95
CA MET A 77 -21.03 -23.42 -9.86
C MET A 77 -21.89 -24.26 -8.89
N ASP A 78 -22.84 -23.62 -8.20
CA ASP A 78 -23.91 -24.24 -7.40
C ASP A 78 -25.19 -24.39 -8.25
#